data_AF-A0A1G6MI73-F1
#
_entry.id   AF-A0A1G6MI73-F1
#
_cell.length_a   1.000
_cell.length_b   1.000
_cell.length_c   1.000
_cell.angle_alpha   90.00
_cell.angle_beta   90.00
_cell.angle_gamma   90.00
#
_symmetry.space_group_name_H-M   'P 1'
#
loop_
_entity.id
_entity.type
_entity.pdbx_description
1 polymer ?
#
loop_
_entity_poly.entity_id
_entity_poly.type
_entity_poly.pdbx_seq_one_letter_code
_entity_poly.pdbx_strand_id
1 'polypeptide(L)'
;MRRKTLILLLSPLLAMATATAARADDQYANATRLYNSYCVQCHGVNRDGNGVNSRDMAVKPRDHTDTKAMGDTPDETLLKAIKGGGLAVGKSVLMPKWEGVLTEDEMKEMVSYLRFVSKTK
;
A
#
# COMPACT_ATOMS: atom_id res chain seq x y z
N MET A 1 -11.12 -13.50 74.25
CA MET A 1 -11.69 -12.88 73.03
C MET A 1 -10.61 -12.87 71.94
N ARG A 2 -10.66 -13.78 70.96
CA ARG A 2 -9.68 -13.85 69.85
C ARG A 2 -10.29 -13.18 68.62
N ARG A 3 -9.76 -12.01 68.23
CA ARG A 3 -10.14 -11.32 67.00
C ARG A 3 -9.68 -12.16 65.80
N LYS A 4 -10.63 -12.67 65.02
CA LYS A 4 -10.37 -13.31 63.72
C LYS A 4 -10.21 -12.19 62.69
N THR A 5 -8.99 -11.94 62.25
CA THR A 5 -8.71 -11.03 61.14
C THR A 5 -9.09 -11.74 59.84
N LEU A 6 -10.16 -11.29 59.18
CA LEU A 6 -10.62 -11.79 57.90
C LEU A 6 -9.74 -11.15 56.80
N ILE A 7 -8.80 -11.91 56.24
CA ILE A 7 -7.99 -11.48 55.10
C ILE A 7 -8.82 -11.73 53.83
N LEU A 8 -9.42 -10.67 53.29
CA LEU A 8 -10.01 -10.70 51.95
C LEU A 8 -8.89 -10.77 50.92
N LEU A 9 -8.69 -11.94 50.31
CA LEU A 9 -7.83 -12.13 49.16
C LEU A 9 -8.52 -11.55 47.92
N LEU A 10 -8.22 -10.29 47.57
CA LEU A 10 -8.52 -9.76 46.25
C LEU A 10 -7.54 -10.39 45.25
N SER A 11 -8.00 -11.37 44.47
CA SER A 11 -7.28 -11.86 43.30
C SER A 11 -7.11 -10.71 42.29
N PRO A 12 -5.89 -10.43 41.79
CA PRO A 12 -5.75 -9.58 40.64
C PRO A 12 -6.15 -10.40 39.41
N LEU A 13 -7.31 -10.08 38.84
CA LEU A 13 -7.69 -10.56 37.52
C LEU A 13 -6.74 -9.89 36.52
N LEU A 14 -5.66 -10.58 36.15
CA LEU A 14 -4.71 -10.12 35.15
C LEU A 14 -5.40 -10.13 33.78
N ALA A 15 -5.91 -8.96 33.38
CA ALA A 15 -6.46 -8.76 32.05
C ALA A 15 -5.33 -8.91 31.01
N MET A 16 -5.28 -10.06 30.35
CA MET A 16 -4.39 -10.31 29.23
C MET A 16 -4.98 -9.67 27.97
N ALA A 17 -4.85 -8.35 27.88
CA ALA A 17 -5.18 -7.59 26.68
C ALA A 17 -3.88 -7.25 25.96
N THR A 18 -3.39 -8.16 25.10
CA THR A 18 -2.21 -7.88 24.27
C THR A 18 -2.54 -7.95 22.78
N ALA A 19 -2.57 -6.75 22.19
CA ALA A 19 -2.03 -6.40 20.88
C ALA A 19 -2.63 -7.07 19.62
N THR A 20 -3.89 -6.76 19.31
CA THR A 20 -4.44 -7.01 17.97
C THR A 20 -4.24 -5.84 16.98
N ALA A 21 -3.96 -4.63 17.47
CA ALA A 21 -3.89 -3.43 16.60
C ALA A 21 -2.58 -3.28 15.81
N ALA A 22 -1.47 -3.87 16.24
CA ALA A 22 -0.16 -3.69 15.60
C ALA A 22 0.06 -4.60 14.36
N ARG A 23 -0.85 -5.55 14.07
CA ARG A 23 -0.68 -6.48 12.92
C ARG A 23 -1.37 -6.03 11.64
N ALA A 24 -2.14 -4.93 11.66
CA ALA A 24 -2.93 -4.49 10.51
C ALA A 24 -2.13 -3.71 9.44
N ASP A 25 -0.94 -3.19 9.80
CA ASP A 25 -0.13 -2.35 8.90
C ASP A 25 0.89 -3.12 8.02
N ASP A 26 0.97 -4.45 8.12
CA ASP A 26 2.09 -5.21 7.55
C ASP A 26 1.82 -5.88 6.17
N GLN A 27 0.55 -5.98 5.73
CA GLN A 27 0.23 -6.82 4.55
C GLN A 27 0.98 -6.41 3.28
N TYR A 28 1.28 -5.12 3.12
CA TYR A 28 1.97 -4.57 1.95
C TYR A 28 3.16 -3.69 2.34
N ALA A 29 3.86 -4.02 3.44
CA ALA A 29 4.98 -3.21 3.93
C ALA A 29 6.09 -3.05 2.87
N ASN A 30 6.41 -4.13 2.15
CA ASN A 30 7.42 -4.12 1.10
C ASN A 30 6.97 -3.28 -0.12
N ALA A 31 5.78 -3.55 -0.67
CA ALA A 31 5.22 -2.74 -1.75
C ALA A 31 5.11 -1.25 -1.39
N THR A 32 4.69 -0.92 -0.16
CA THR A 32 4.62 0.47 0.32
C THR A 32 6.00 1.13 0.34
N ARG A 33 7.03 0.44 0.83
CA ARG A 33 8.42 0.93 0.83
C ARG A 33 8.92 1.19 -0.59
N LEU A 34 8.69 0.25 -1.52
CA LEU A 34 9.09 0.38 -2.92
C LEU A 34 8.34 1.53 -3.61
N TYR A 35 7.03 1.63 -3.39
CA TYR A 35 6.20 2.71 -3.93
C TYR A 35 6.71 4.09 -3.47
N ASN A 36 7.01 4.21 -2.19
CA ASN A 36 7.54 5.44 -1.60
C ASN A 36 8.93 5.80 -2.15
N SER A 37 9.74 4.80 -2.48
CA SER A 37 11.09 4.99 -3.02
C SER A 37 11.08 5.42 -4.49
N TYR A 38 10.15 4.87 -5.27
CA TYR A 38 10.23 4.93 -6.74
C TYR A 38 9.05 5.65 -7.41
N CYS A 39 7.84 5.54 -6.87
CA CYS A 39 6.61 5.91 -7.57
C CYS A 39 6.04 7.26 -7.11
N VAL A 40 6.21 7.59 -5.82
CA VAL A 40 5.62 8.79 -5.17
C VAL A 40 5.97 10.09 -5.87
N GLN A 41 7.18 10.20 -6.42
CA GLN A 41 7.64 11.45 -7.05
C GLN A 41 6.70 11.89 -8.19
N CYS A 42 6.07 10.94 -8.87
CA CYS A 42 5.09 11.22 -9.93
C CYS A 42 3.65 10.94 -9.48
N HIS A 43 3.41 9.82 -8.78
CA HIS A 43 2.05 9.41 -8.41
C HIS A 43 1.55 9.96 -7.06
N GLY A 44 2.36 10.71 -6.33
CA GLY A 44 1.97 11.43 -5.11
C GLY A 44 2.08 10.59 -3.84
N VAL A 45 2.33 11.28 -2.71
CA VAL A 45 2.33 10.66 -1.36
C VAL A 45 0.95 10.15 -0.98
N ASN A 46 -0.11 10.70 -1.58
CA ASN A 46 -1.48 10.25 -1.41
C ASN A 46 -1.91 9.23 -2.46
N ARG A 47 -1.01 8.86 -3.40
CA ARG A 47 -1.24 7.88 -4.47
C ARG A 47 -2.29 8.38 -5.48
N ASP A 48 -2.49 9.69 -5.52
CA ASP A 48 -3.56 10.42 -6.20
C ASP A 48 -3.14 11.02 -7.56
N GLY A 49 -1.94 10.69 -8.05
CA GLY A 49 -1.38 11.24 -9.29
C GLY A 49 -0.76 12.65 -9.13
N ASN A 50 -0.78 13.22 -7.93
CA ASN A 50 -0.30 14.58 -7.66
C ASN A 50 1.12 14.61 -7.06
N GLY A 51 2.04 13.82 -7.63
CA GLY A 51 3.45 13.85 -7.24
C GLY A 51 4.14 15.16 -7.63
N VAL A 52 5.25 15.49 -6.96
CA VAL A 52 6.01 16.74 -7.18
C VAL A 52 6.44 16.92 -8.64
N ASN A 53 6.69 15.82 -9.36
CA ASN A 53 7.08 15.84 -10.76
C ASN A 53 5.89 15.88 -11.74
N SER A 54 4.64 15.77 -11.28
CA SER A 54 3.47 15.62 -12.17
C SER A 54 2.88 16.94 -12.67
N ARG A 55 3.21 18.07 -12.04
CA ARG A 55 2.57 19.38 -12.28
C ARG A 55 2.53 19.79 -13.77
N ASP A 56 3.65 19.64 -14.46
CA ASP A 56 3.82 20.16 -15.83
C ASP A 56 3.79 19.03 -16.90
N MET A 57 3.40 17.81 -16.51
CA MET A 57 3.29 16.69 -17.44
C MET A 57 2.02 16.81 -18.31
N ALA A 58 2.19 16.69 -19.63
CA ALA A 58 1.07 16.68 -20.59
C ALA A 58 0.10 15.50 -20.38
N VAL A 59 0.62 14.36 -19.93
CA VAL A 59 -0.16 13.20 -19.50
C VAL A 59 0.06 13.01 -18.01
N LYS A 60 -0.99 13.21 -17.21
CA LYS A 60 -0.92 13.06 -15.76
C LYS A 60 -0.73 11.58 -15.37
N PRO A 61 0.06 11.30 -14.32
CA PRO A 61 0.10 9.98 -13.71
C PRO A 61 -1.30 9.54 -13.24
N ARG A 62 -1.56 8.24 -13.25
CA ARG A 62 -2.82 7.67 -12.77
C ARG A 62 -3.01 7.97 -11.28
N ASP A 63 -4.22 8.39 -10.92
CA ASP A 63 -4.74 8.35 -9.55
C ASP A 63 -5.06 6.89 -9.21
N HIS A 64 -4.29 6.33 -8.28
CA HIS A 64 -4.47 4.95 -7.83
C HIS A 64 -5.47 4.82 -6.68
N THR A 65 -6.03 5.92 -6.19
CA THR A 65 -7.14 5.94 -5.23
C THR A 65 -8.51 5.92 -5.91
N ASP A 66 -8.58 6.25 -7.21
CA ASP A 66 -9.81 6.19 -8.01
C ASP A 66 -10.29 4.73 -8.16
N THR A 67 -11.25 4.33 -7.33
CA THR A 67 -11.87 3.00 -7.34
C THR A 67 -12.44 2.63 -8.71
N LYS A 68 -13.06 3.56 -9.44
CA LYS A 68 -13.70 3.23 -10.72
C LYS A 68 -12.63 3.00 -11.78
N ALA A 69 -11.73 3.97 -11.97
CA ALA A 69 -10.70 3.87 -13.00
C ALA A 69 -9.75 2.69 -12.76
N MET A 70 -9.42 2.41 -11.50
CA MET A 70 -8.59 1.26 -11.13
C MET A 70 -9.38 -0.04 -11.31
N GLY A 71 -10.65 -0.10 -10.90
CA GLY A 71 -11.50 -1.28 -11.05
C GLY A 71 -11.72 -1.69 -12.50
N ASP A 72 -11.85 -0.71 -13.40
CA ASP A 72 -11.99 -0.91 -14.85
C ASP A 72 -10.66 -1.33 -15.53
N THR A 73 -9.52 -1.15 -14.87
CA THR A 73 -8.20 -1.50 -15.41
C THR A 73 -7.86 -2.95 -15.04
N PRO A 74 -7.59 -3.86 -16.00
CA PRO A 74 -7.21 -5.25 -15.68
C PRO A 74 -5.84 -5.36 -14.96
N ASP A 75 -5.67 -6.40 -14.14
CA ASP A 75 -4.42 -6.66 -13.41
C ASP A 75 -3.24 -6.85 -14.36
N GLU A 76 -3.44 -7.50 -15.51
CA GLU A 76 -2.37 -7.66 -16.51
C GLU A 76 -1.94 -6.32 -17.10
N THR A 77 -2.87 -5.36 -17.21
CA THR A 77 -2.54 -4.01 -17.71
C THR A 77 -1.73 -3.23 -16.68
N LEU A 78 -2.06 -3.35 -15.38
CA LEU A 78 -1.26 -2.75 -14.31
C LEU A 78 0.14 -3.36 -14.26
N LEU A 79 0.24 -4.70 -14.30
CA LEU A 79 1.52 -5.39 -14.31
C LEU A 79 2.35 -5.02 -15.54
N LYS A 80 1.73 -4.92 -16.72
CA LYS A 80 2.40 -4.49 -17.95
C LYS A 80 2.94 -3.06 -17.85
N ALA A 81 2.19 -2.15 -17.25
CA ALA A 81 2.62 -0.77 -17.02
C ALA A 81 3.79 -0.69 -16.01
N ILE A 82 3.75 -1.47 -14.93
CA ILE A 82 4.86 -1.53 -13.96
C ILE A 82 6.10 -2.14 -14.62
N LYS A 83 5.96 -3.29 -15.27
CA LYS A 83 7.08 -4.02 -15.88
C LYS A 83 7.74 -3.21 -17.00
N GLY A 84 6.94 -2.72 -17.95
CA GLY A 84 7.41 -2.09 -19.19
C GLY A 84 7.32 -0.56 -19.23
N GLY A 85 6.88 0.10 -18.16
CA GLY A 85 6.67 1.54 -18.12
C GLY A 85 5.44 2.01 -18.91
N GLY A 86 5.27 3.33 -18.99
CA GLY A 86 4.07 3.93 -19.59
C GLY A 86 3.93 3.62 -21.07
N LEU A 87 5.04 3.54 -21.82
CA LEU A 87 5.02 3.18 -23.24
C LEU A 87 4.40 1.81 -23.51
N ALA A 88 4.60 0.83 -22.63
CA ALA A 88 4.07 -0.53 -22.80
C ALA A 88 2.53 -0.59 -22.81
N VAL A 89 1.88 0.46 -22.31
CA VAL A 89 0.41 0.61 -22.25
C VAL A 89 -0.08 1.87 -22.98
N GLY A 90 0.72 2.42 -23.90
CA GLY A 90 0.34 3.60 -24.70
C GLY A 90 0.17 4.87 -23.88
N LYS A 91 0.96 5.04 -22.81
CA LYS A 91 0.98 6.21 -21.93
C LYS A 91 2.35 6.90 -21.98
N SER A 92 2.54 7.90 -21.13
CA SER A 92 3.74 8.74 -21.09
C SER A 92 5.04 7.92 -21.03
N VAL A 93 6.02 8.32 -21.85
CA VAL A 93 7.38 7.75 -21.83
C VAL A 93 8.12 8.03 -20.52
N LEU A 94 7.63 9.00 -19.74
CA LEU A 94 8.24 9.41 -18.48
C LEU A 94 7.99 8.41 -17.34
N MET A 95 7.02 7.50 -17.48
CA MET A 95 6.89 6.38 -16.55
C MET A 95 7.92 5.31 -16.97
N PRO A 96 9.01 5.13 -16.20
CA PRO A 96 10.07 4.21 -16.58
C PRO A 96 9.59 2.76 -16.45
N LYS A 97 10.32 1.85 -17.10
CA LYS A 97 10.18 0.42 -16.88
C LYS A 97 10.83 0.02 -15.55
N TRP A 98 10.21 -0.91 -14.83
CA TRP A 98 10.73 -1.39 -13.55
C TRP A 98 11.28 -2.83 -13.61
N GLU A 99 11.19 -3.50 -14.76
CA GLU A 99 11.93 -4.74 -14.99
C GLU A 99 13.44 -4.54 -14.78
N GLY A 100 14.09 -5.48 -14.08
CA GLY A 100 15.51 -5.39 -13.73
C GLY A 100 15.81 -4.49 -12.53
N VAL A 101 14.85 -3.71 -12.04
CA VAL A 101 14.91 -2.98 -10.76
C VAL A 101 14.09 -3.70 -9.69
N LEU A 102 12.89 -4.14 -10.05
CA LEU A 102 12.00 -4.92 -9.20
C LEU A 102 11.95 -6.38 -9.69
N THR A 103 11.83 -7.31 -8.75
CA THR A 103 11.56 -8.72 -9.06
C THR A 103 10.13 -8.91 -9.57
N GLU A 104 9.84 -10.04 -10.23
CA GLU A 104 8.48 -10.32 -10.69
C GLU A 104 7.47 -10.40 -9.55
N ASP A 105 7.87 -10.93 -8.39
CA ASP A 105 7.00 -11.06 -7.24
C ASP A 105 6.74 -9.70 -6.57
N GLU A 106 7.74 -8.81 -6.49
CA GLU A 106 7.52 -7.42 -6.04
C GLU A 106 6.58 -6.65 -6.99
N MET A 107 6.68 -6.88 -8.30
CA MET A 107 5.76 -6.25 -9.26
C MET A 107 4.32 -6.79 -9.11
N LYS A 108 4.15 -8.09 -8.85
CA LYS A 108 2.82 -8.68 -8.56
C LYS A 108 2.26 -8.19 -7.22
N GLU A 109 3.09 -8.15 -6.19
CA GLU A 109 2.73 -7.57 -4.88
C GLU A 109 2.32 -6.11 -5.02
N MET A 110 3.02 -5.34 -5.86
CA MET A 110 2.66 -3.96 -6.17
C MET A 110 1.27 -3.86 -6.80
N VAL A 111 0.89 -4.76 -7.71
CA VAL A 111 -0.48 -4.79 -8.25
C VAL A 111 -1.51 -5.02 -7.15
N SER A 112 -1.28 -6.00 -6.25
CA SER A 112 -2.15 -6.24 -5.10
C SER A 112 -2.20 -5.05 -4.13
N TYR A 113 -1.09 -4.35 -3.93
CA TYR A 113 -1.06 -3.11 -3.16
C TYR A 113 -1.91 -2.01 -3.82
N LEU A 114 -1.84 -1.83 -5.14
CA LEU A 114 -2.67 -0.87 -5.86
C LEU A 114 -4.17 -1.21 -5.78
N ARG A 115 -4.51 -2.51 -5.72
CA ARG A 115 -5.86 -3.00 -5.44
C ARG A 115 -6.35 -2.60 -4.05
N PHE A 116 -5.52 -2.83 -3.04
CA PHE A 116 -5.77 -2.35 -1.68
C PHE A 116 -5.95 -0.83 -1.61
N VAL A 117 -5.06 -0.04 -2.22
CA VAL A 117 -5.14 1.44 -2.23
C VAL A 117 -6.43 1.93 -2.88
N SER A 118 -6.80 1.37 -4.03
CA SER A 118 -8.02 1.73 -4.77
C SER A 118 -9.30 1.15 -4.18
N LYS A 119 -9.20 0.25 -3.18
CA LYS A 119 -10.32 -0.53 -2.64
C LYS A 119 -11.02 -1.34 -3.73
N THR A 120 -10.25 -1.88 -4.66
CA THR A 120 -10.74 -2.72 -5.75
C THR A 120 -10.18 -4.12 -5.58
N LYS A 121 -11.05 -5.14 -5.70
CA LYS A 121 -10.74 -6.58 -5.60
C LYS A 121 -10.02 -7.01 -4.32
#